data_AF-A0A955UDM2-F1
#
_entry.id   AF-A0A955UDM2-F1
#
_cell.length_a   1.000
_cell.length_b   1.000
_cell.length_c   1.000
_cell.angle_alpha   90.00
_cell.angle_beta   90.00
_cell.angle_gamma   90.00
#
_symmetry.space_group_name_H-M   'P 1'
#
loop_
_entity.id
_entity.type
_entity.pdbx_description
1 polymer ?
#
loop_
_entity_poly.entity_id
_entity_poly.type
_entity_poly.pdbx_seq_one_letter_code
_entity_poly.pdbx_strand_id
1 'polypeptide(L)'
;MKSTRRLEKSLIYPAVRPKMKDEDLMDEALEEHHVLHGVIGELKKMTPGDERYDANVTVLGELCQYHMKEEEEEMLPKVEKWDIDWDRLYEQVMKRKSQLMERAGLSFNNGSHINSKARKKK
;
A
#
# COMPACT_ATOMS: atom_id res chain seq x y z
N MET A 1 5.75 -2.36 5.00
CA MET A 1 5.87 -3.11 3.72
C MET A 1 5.05 -4.39 3.61
N LYS A 2 5.35 -5.50 4.33
CA LYS A 2 4.70 -6.80 4.04
C LYS A 2 3.16 -6.77 4.13
N SER A 3 2.62 -5.96 5.02
CA SER A 3 1.18 -5.75 5.20
C SER A 3 0.58 -4.91 4.07
N THR A 4 1.20 -3.77 3.73
CA THR A 4 0.80 -2.83 2.65
C THR A 4 0.61 -3.54 1.31
N ARG A 5 1.66 -4.16 0.77
CA ARG A 5 1.58 -4.98 -0.44
C ARG A 5 0.50 -6.04 -0.40
N ARG A 6 0.33 -6.71 0.74
CA ARG A 6 -0.70 -7.76 0.87
C ARG A 6 -2.10 -7.17 0.77
N LEU A 7 -2.32 -5.96 1.29
CA LEU A 7 -3.59 -5.26 1.16
C LEU A 7 -3.82 -4.83 -0.29
N GLU A 8 -2.81 -4.22 -0.92
CA GLU A 8 -2.89 -3.80 -2.32
C GLU A 8 -3.22 -4.98 -3.24
N LYS A 9 -2.44 -6.05 -3.21
CA LYS A 9 -2.63 -7.22 -4.08
C LYS A 9 -3.93 -7.99 -3.83
N SER A 10 -4.46 -7.99 -2.61
CA SER A 10 -5.63 -8.82 -2.27
C SER A 10 -6.96 -8.08 -2.27
N LEU A 11 -6.95 -6.75 -2.14
CA LEU A 11 -8.17 -5.95 -2.02
C LEU A 11 -8.18 -4.78 -3.00
N ILE A 12 -7.10 -3.98 -3.07
CA ILE A 12 -7.11 -2.73 -3.82
C ILE A 12 -6.96 -3.01 -5.33
N TYR A 13 -5.89 -3.68 -5.77
CA TYR A 13 -5.67 -3.98 -7.18
C TYR A 13 -6.83 -4.78 -7.81
N PRO A 14 -7.43 -5.80 -7.16
CA PRO A 14 -8.62 -6.44 -7.70
C PRO A 14 -9.84 -5.53 -7.86
N ALA A 15 -9.99 -4.51 -7.00
CA ALA A 15 -11.09 -3.56 -7.08
C ALA A 15 -10.88 -2.51 -8.19
N VAL A 16 -9.63 -2.14 -8.49
CA VAL A 16 -9.30 -1.10 -9.47
C VAL A 16 -8.93 -1.66 -10.86
N ARG A 17 -8.25 -2.80 -10.94
CA ARG A 17 -7.74 -3.37 -12.20
C ARG A 17 -8.81 -3.56 -13.29
N PRO A 18 -10.05 -4.03 -13.02
CA PRO A 18 -11.06 -4.19 -14.06
C PRO A 18 -11.49 -2.89 -14.75
N LYS A 19 -11.22 -1.74 -14.12
CA LYS A 19 -11.57 -0.43 -14.64
C LYS A 19 -10.34 0.35 -15.14
N MET A 20 -9.13 -0.13 -14.81
CA MET A 20 -7.86 0.41 -15.33
C MET A 20 -7.69 -0.02 -16.78
N LYS A 21 -7.45 0.97 -17.66
CA LYS A 21 -7.04 0.74 -19.04
C LYS A 21 -5.53 0.67 -19.21
N ASP A 22 -4.81 0.97 -18.14
CA ASP A 22 -3.36 1.08 -18.05
C ASP A 22 -2.87 -0.14 -17.27
N GLU A 23 -2.79 -1.27 -17.98
CA GLU A 23 -2.36 -2.55 -17.40
C GLU A 23 -0.87 -2.53 -17.02
N ASP A 24 -0.07 -1.77 -17.79
CA ASP A 24 1.36 -1.60 -17.58
C ASP A 24 1.64 -0.98 -16.20
N LEU A 25 0.96 0.11 -15.83
CA LEU A 25 1.14 0.74 -14.51
C LEU A 25 0.87 -0.23 -13.33
N MET A 26 -0.06 -1.19 -13.50
CA MET A 26 -0.36 -2.17 -12.44
C MET A 26 0.69 -3.26 -12.37
N ASP A 27 1.19 -3.70 -13.52
CA ASP A 27 2.20 -4.74 -13.58
C ASP A 27 3.58 -4.16 -13.15
N GLU A 28 3.86 -2.90 -13.46
CA GLU A 28 5.00 -2.13 -12.92
C GLU A 28 4.96 -2.08 -11.39
N ALA A 29 3.85 -1.63 -10.79
CA ALA A 29 3.68 -1.61 -9.34
C ALA A 29 3.91 -2.99 -8.68
N LEU A 30 3.52 -4.08 -9.35
CA LEU A 30 3.76 -5.45 -8.89
C LEU A 30 5.25 -5.85 -8.94
N GLU A 31 5.98 -5.43 -9.98
CA GLU A 31 7.41 -5.67 -10.13
C GLU A 31 8.23 -4.81 -9.17
N GLU A 32 7.86 -3.56 -8.94
CA GLU A 32 8.49 -2.70 -7.93
C GLU A 32 8.37 -3.31 -6.53
N HIS A 33 7.20 -3.86 -6.20
CA HIS A 33 7.00 -4.63 -4.98
C HIS A 33 7.91 -5.84 -4.88
N HIS A 34 8.19 -6.53 -5.99
CA HIS A 34 9.11 -7.65 -6.05
C HIS A 34 10.54 -7.19 -5.75
N VAL A 35 11.00 -6.12 -6.41
CA VAL A 35 12.33 -5.53 -6.22
C VAL A 35 12.53 -5.04 -4.79
N LEU A 36 11.57 -4.27 -4.24
CA LEU A 36 11.57 -3.81 -2.85
C LEU A 36 11.73 -4.98 -1.86
N HIS A 37 11.03 -6.07 -2.12
CA HIS A 37 11.12 -7.29 -1.32
C HIS A 37 12.48 -7.99 -1.42
N GLY A 38 13.12 -7.95 -2.59
CA GLY A 38 14.49 -8.40 -2.82
C GLY A 38 15.46 -7.64 -1.92
N VAL A 39 15.45 -6.30 -1.97
CA VAL A 39 16.32 -5.44 -1.16
C VAL A 39 16.10 -5.65 0.33
N ILE A 40 14.84 -5.75 0.79
CA ILE A 40 14.54 -6.10 2.19
C ILE A 40 15.10 -7.49 2.55
N GLY A 41 15.07 -8.44 1.62
CA GLY A 41 15.62 -9.78 1.82
C GLY A 41 17.14 -9.78 1.97
N GLU A 42 17.84 -8.92 1.24
CA GLU A 42 19.27 -8.70 1.37
C GLU A 42 19.62 -8.01 2.69
N LEU A 43 18.96 -6.90 3.01
CA LEU A 43 19.18 -6.15 4.25
C LEU A 43 19.00 -7.03 5.51
N LYS A 44 18.09 -8.01 5.48
CA LYS A 44 17.90 -8.96 6.58
C LYS A 44 19.06 -9.92 6.81
N LYS A 45 19.93 -10.09 5.83
CA LYS A 45 21.14 -10.93 5.90
C LYS A 45 22.39 -10.10 6.21
N MET A 46 22.26 -8.78 6.25
CA MET A 46 23.36 -7.85 6.48
C MET A 46 23.34 -7.34 7.93
N THR A 47 24.48 -6.82 8.37
CA THR A 47 24.65 -6.15 9.65
C THR A 47 24.86 -4.65 9.42
N PRO A 48 24.33 -3.77 10.29
CA PRO A 48 24.71 -2.37 10.29
C PRO A 48 26.24 -2.22 10.37
N GLY A 49 26.83 -1.51 9.42
CA GLY A 49 28.29 -1.39 9.26
C GLY A 49 28.90 -2.26 8.16
N ASP A 50 28.14 -3.18 7.55
CA ASP A 50 28.55 -3.80 6.30
C ASP A 50 28.68 -2.73 5.21
N GLU A 51 29.70 -2.85 4.36
CA GLU A 51 30.10 -1.85 3.35
C GLU A 51 28.93 -1.31 2.51
N ARG A 52 27.96 -2.15 2.19
CA ARG A 52 26.81 -1.82 1.33
C ARG A 52 25.50 -1.60 2.10
N TYR A 53 25.51 -1.69 3.42
CA TYR A 53 24.28 -1.63 4.22
C TYR A 53 23.56 -0.30 4.03
N ASP A 54 24.26 0.81 4.23
CA ASP A 54 23.68 2.16 4.14
C ASP A 54 23.22 2.48 2.71
N ALA A 55 23.95 2.01 1.70
CA ALA A 55 23.56 2.13 0.30
C ALA A 55 22.24 1.37 0.03
N ASN A 56 22.11 0.13 0.52
CA ASN A 56 20.89 -0.65 0.36
C ASN A 56 19.69 -0.05 1.12
N VAL A 57 19.93 0.55 2.30
CA VAL A 57 18.88 1.29 3.02
C VAL A 57 18.42 2.51 2.22
N THR A 58 19.36 3.25 1.63
CA THR A 58 19.06 4.42 0.80
C THR A 58 18.24 4.03 -0.42
N VAL A 59 18.70 3.03 -1.18
CA VAL A 59 18.00 2.52 -2.36
C VAL A 59 16.60 2.00 -2.01
N LEU A 60 16.46 1.29 -0.89
CA LEU A 60 15.14 0.86 -0.43
C LEU A 60 14.19 2.04 -0.18
N GLY A 61 14.71 3.12 0.42
CA GLY A 61 13.95 4.35 0.67
C GLY A 61 13.50 5.01 -0.63
N GLU A 62 14.42 5.16 -1.59
CA GLU A 62 14.14 5.76 -2.91
C GLU A 62 13.10 4.95 -3.68
N LEU A 63 13.27 3.63 -3.76
CA LEU A 63 12.30 2.74 -4.42
C LEU A 63 10.92 2.84 -3.77
N CYS A 64 10.84 2.93 -2.44
CA CYS A 64 9.56 3.09 -1.75
C CYS A 64 8.89 4.43 -2.05
N GLN A 65 9.66 5.52 -2.05
CA GLN A 65 9.14 6.85 -2.34
C GLN A 65 8.64 6.94 -3.78
N TYR A 66 9.40 6.38 -4.73
CA TYR A 66 9.03 6.35 -6.13
C TYR A 66 7.72 5.58 -6.34
N HIS A 67 7.66 4.34 -5.83
CA HIS A 67 6.47 3.51 -5.89
C HIS A 67 5.22 4.22 -5.31
N MET A 68 5.34 4.79 -4.11
CA MET A 68 4.24 5.53 -3.49
C MET A 68 3.80 6.73 -4.32
N LYS A 69 4.75 7.45 -4.90
CA LYS A 69 4.47 8.64 -5.71
C LYS A 69 3.72 8.27 -6.99
N GLU A 70 4.11 7.21 -7.69
CA GLU A 70 3.37 6.74 -8.87
C GLU A 70 1.95 6.29 -8.52
N GLU A 71 1.78 5.59 -7.38
CA GLU A 71 0.44 5.25 -6.91
C GLU A 71 -0.39 6.51 -6.62
N GLU A 72 0.14 7.49 -5.88
CA GLU A 72 -0.57 8.71 -5.49
C GLU A 72 -0.86 9.67 -6.65
N GLU A 73 0.08 9.85 -7.57
CA GLU A 73 -0.02 10.84 -8.65
C GLU A 73 -0.63 10.28 -9.93
N GLU A 74 -0.48 8.98 -10.19
CA GLU A 74 -0.93 8.38 -11.44
C GLU A 74 -2.07 7.39 -11.24
N MET A 75 -1.91 6.38 -10.38
CA MET A 75 -2.90 5.32 -10.22
C MET A 75 -4.17 5.86 -9.53
N LEU A 76 -4.03 6.41 -8.32
CA LEU A 76 -5.16 6.81 -7.47
C LEU A 76 -6.07 7.85 -8.14
N PRO A 77 -5.58 8.89 -8.82
CA PRO A 77 -6.44 9.87 -9.49
C PRO A 77 -7.19 9.29 -10.70
N LYS A 78 -6.62 8.28 -11.38
CA LYS A 78 -7.29 7.56 -12.48
C LYS A 78 -8.48 6.74 -11.96
N VAL A 79 -8.36 6.17 -10.76
CA VAL A 79 -9.39 5.29 -10.18
C VAL A 79 -10.44 6.03 -9.34
N GLU A 80 -10.12 7.19 -8.76
CA GLU A 80 -11.01 7.96 -7.87
C GLU A 80 -12.36 8.29 -8.52
N LYS A 81 -12.35 8.55 -9.83
CA LYS A 81 -13.54 8.93 -10.61
C LYS A 81 -14.47 7.75 -10.93
N TRP A 82 -14.14 6.55 -10.47
CA TRP A 82 -14.90 5.36 -10.80
C TRP A 82 -15.95 5.02 -9.75
N ASP A 83 -16.98 4.34 -10.24
CA ASP A 83 -18.04 3.78 -9.42
C ASP A 83 -17.54 2.57 -8.61
N ILE A 84 -16.74 2.83 -7.58
CA ILE A 84 -16.25 1.87 -6.61
C ILE A 84 -16.92 2.20 -5.28
N ASP A 85 -17.38 1.18 -4.56
CA ASP A 85 -17.87 1.31 -3.19
C ASP A 85 -16.67 1.52 -2.24
N TRP A 86 -16.19 2.76 -2.17
CA TRP A 86 -15.01 3.16 -1.41
C TRP A 86 -15.16 2.91 0.08
N ASP A 87 -16.36 3.14 0.64
CA ASP A 87 -16.66 2.90 2.04
C ASP A 87 -16.49 1.41 2.38
N ARG A 88 -17.06 0.53 1.54
CA ARG A 88 -16.93 -0.92 1.73
C ARG A 88 -15.51 -1.42 1.48
N LEU A 89 -14.79 -0.85 0.51
CA LEU A 89 -13.38 -1.21 0.27
C LEU A 89 -12.51 -0.80 1.47
N TYR A 90 -12.73 0.40 2.01
CA TYR A 90 -12.04 0.92 3.18
C TYR A 90 -12.26 0.03 4.41
N GLU A 91 -13.50 -0.36 4.70
CA GLU A 91 -13.81 -1.27 5.82
C GLU A 91 -13.05 -2.60 5.69
N GLN A 92 -13.01 -3.17 4.49
CA GLN A 92 -12.28 -4.41 4.21
C GLN A 92 -10.78 -4.25 4.41
N VAL A 93 -10.19 -3.17 3.86
CA VAL A 93 -8.76 -2.87 3.99
C VAL A 93 -8.40 -2.66 5.46
N MET A 94 -9.18 -1.89 6.22
CA MET A 94 -8.91 -1.64 7.64
C MET A 94 -9.05 -2.90 8.49
N LYS A 95 -10.09 -3.70 8.27
CA LYS A 95 -10.26 -5.00 8.93
C LYS A 95 -9.06 -5.91 8.65
N ARG A 96 -8.65 -6.00 7.38
CA ARG A 96 -7.54 -6.85 6.97
C ARG A 96 -6.19 -6.35 7.51
N LYS A 97 -5.99 -5.03 7.52
CA LYS A 97 -4.80 -4.37 8.07
C LYS A 97 -4.66 -4.68 9.56
N SER A 98 -5.74 -4.55 10.33
CA SER A 98 -5.76 -4.88 11.76
C SER A 98 -5.32 -6.33 11.99
N GLN A 99 -5.92 -7.30 11.29
CA GLN A 99 -5.55 -8.72 11.39
C GLN A 99 -4.08 -9.00 11.02
N LEU A 100 -3.55 -8.31 10.00
CA LEU A 100 -2.16 -8.47 9.57
C LEU A 100 -1.18 -7.87 10.59
N MET A 101 -1.55 -6.74 11.22
CA MET A 101 -0.74 -6.10 12.27
C MET A 101 -0.75 -6.94 13.55
N GLU A 102 -1.90 -7.45 13.96
CA GLU A 102 -2.03 -8.36 15.11
C GLU A 102 -1.15 -9.61 14.92
N ARG A 103 -1.22 -10.25 13.73
CA ARG A 103 -0.35 -11.38 13.39
C ARG A 103 1.14 -11.03 13.41
N ALA A 104 1.49 -9.77 13.15
CA ALA A 104 2.86 -9.27 13.22
C ALA A 104 3.28 -8.82 14.62
N GLY A 105 2.39 -8.92 15.63
CA GLY A 105 2.65 -8.47 17.00
C GLY A 105 2.64 -6.94 17.16
N LEU A 106 2.03 -6.21 16.23
CA LEU A 106 1.96 -4.75 16.23
C LEU A 106 0.53 -4.29 16.56
N SER A 107 0.38 -3.29 17.44
CA SER A 107 -0.93 -2.67 17.66
C SER A 107 -1.25 -1.69 16.54
N PHE A 108 -2.45 -1.76 16.00
CA PHE A 108 -2.95 -0.81 15.02
C PHE A 108 -4.03 0.06 15.67
N ASN A 109 -3.71 1.32 15.98
CA ASN A 109 -4.69 2.25 16.53
C ASN A 109 -5.44 2.93 15.37
N ASN A 110 -6.69 2.54 15.16
CA ASN A 110 -7.55 3.10 14.13
C ASN A 110 -8.16 4.39 14.68
N GLY A 111 -7.44 5.52 14.54
CA GLY A 111 -7.89 6.82 15.02
C GLY A 111 -9.35 7.09 14.63
N SER A 112 -10.17 7.48 15.61
CA SER A 112 -11.58 7.80 15.45
C SER A 112 -11.76 8.90 14.41
N HIS A 113 -12.37 8.58 13.28
CA HIS A 113 -13.00 9.58 12.42
C HIS A 113 -14.52 9.51 12.54
N ILE A 114 -15.00 10.63 13.04
CA ILE A 114 -16.36 11.04 13.32
C ILE A 114 -17.20 11.13 12.04
N ASN A 115 -18.41 10.62 12.17
CA ASN A 115 -19.53 10.60 11.24
C ASN A 115 -19.87 12.00 10.67
N SER A 116 -19.99 12.12 9.34
CA SER A 116 -20.50 13.32 8.66
C SER A 116 -21.82 13.07 7.89
N LYS A 117 -22.74 12.26 8.42
CA LYS A 117 -24.15 12.30 7.98
C LYS A 117 -25.12 12.35 9.17
N ALA A 118 -25.11 13.49 9.87
CA ALA A 118 -26.21 13.90 10.76
C ALA A 118 -26.26 15.44 10.94
N ARG A 119 -26.80 16.16 9.95
CA ARG A 119 -27.38 17.53 10.03
C ARG A 119 -28.06 17.78 8.67
N LYS A 120 -29.34 18.14 8.53
CA LYS A 120 -30.45 18.46 9.41
C LYS A 120 -31.71 18.34 8.55
N LYS A 121 -32.80 17.82 9.13
CA LYS A 121 -34.16 18.08 8.64
C LYS A 121 -34.40 19.59 8.58
N LYS A 122 -34.89 20.09 7.45
CA LYS A 122 -35.92 21.12 7.35
C LYS A 122 -36.68 20.89 6.05
#